data_AF-A0A7X7I5M5-F1
#
_entry.id   AF-A0A7X7I5M5-F1
#
_cell.length_a   1.000
_cell.length_b   1.000
_cell.length_c   1.000
_cell.angle_alpha   90.00
_cell.angle_beta   90.00
_cell.angle_gamma   90.00
#
_symmetry.space_group_name_H-M   'P 1'
#
loop_
_entity.id
_entity.type
_entity.pdbx_description
1 polymer ?
#
loop_
_entity_poly.entity_id
_entity_poly.type
_entity_poly.pdbx_seq_one_letter_code
_entity_poly.pdbx_strand_id
1 'polypeptide(L)'
;LHESDDAFRLGVLAMTEMELYSQELTRKHGMTIALARTPAETTGQRFAVADLLRREFHEEAKRVIKGNLEVALSRLGDTRDLPIYYTNGTHVAPGADVTLARRAEIEHVFFPIVDGGNIFHIWLGEARPDPRGLMDMAMKLCRSTQIGYFAFTRDLTVCLHQFSEWDGRRAHAPVKEPERTQSGIHRPVHV
;
A
#
# COMPACT_ATOMS: atom_id res chain seq x y z
N LEU A 1 -7.24 -13.11 3.88
CA LEU A 1 -6.11 -13.87 3.28
C LEU A 1 -5.26 -14.57 4.33
N HIS A 2 -4.62 -13.85 5.25
CA HIS A 2 -3.74 -14.44 6.27
C HIS A 2 -4.47 -14.91 7.54
N GLU A 3 -5.73 -14.51 7.72
CA GLU A 3 -6.52 -14.75 8.94
C GLU A 3 -7.00 -16.20 9.08
N SER A 4 -7.21 -16.92 7.98
CA SER A 4 -7.55 -18.35 7.98
C SER A 4 -7.26 -19.00 6.63
N ASP A 5 -7.10 -20.32 6.61
CA ASP A 5 -6.94 -21.09 5.38
C ASP A 5 -8.18 -21.00 4.48
N ASP A 6 -9.38 -20.91 5.07
CA ASP A 6 -10.62 -20.78 4.29
C ASP A 6 -10.71 -19.42 3.61
N ALA A 7 -10.29 -18.34 4.29
CA ALA A 7 -10.20 -17.02 3.68
C ALA A 7 -9.15 -16.99 2.55
N PHE A 8 -8.06 -17.74 2.70
CA PHE A 8 -7.06 -17.90 1.65
C PHE A 8 -7.62 -18.67 0.44
N ARG A 9 -8.24 -19.83 0.66
CA ARG A 9 -8.87 -20.64 -0.40
C ARG A 9 -9.94 -19.87 -1.15
N LEU A 10 -10.80 -19.14 -0.44
CA LEU A 10 -11.81 -18.29 -1.05
C LEU A 10 -11.17 -17.21 -1.94
N GLY A 11 -10.09 -16.58 -1.48
CA GLY A 11 -9.33 -15.61 -2.28
C GLY A 11 -8.78 -16.23 -3.56
N VAL A 12 -8.16 -17.41 -3.48
CA VAL A 12 -7.64 -18.13 -4.66
C VAL A 12 -8.76 -18.47 -5.64
N LEU A 13 -9.87 -19.01 -5.14
CA LEU A 13 -11.05 -19.34 -5.95
C LEU A 13 -11.60 -18.09 -6.66
N ALA A 14 -11.87 -17.01 -5.92
CA ALA A 14 -12.41 -15.78 -6.49
C ALA A 14 -11.51 -15.19 -7.59
N MET A 15 -10.20 -15.14 -7.35
CA MET A 15 -9.25 -14.63 -8.35
C MET A 15 -9.16 -15.54 -9.59
N THR A 16 -9.23 -16.86 -9.38
CA THR A 16 -9.17 -17.85 -10.48
C THR A 16 -10.41 -17.76 -11.35
N GLU A 17 -11.60 -17.63 -10.76
CA GLU A 17 -12.85 -17.45 -11.50
C GLU A 17 -12.84 -16.15 -12.33
N MET A 18 -12.30 -15.05 -11.78
CA MET A 18 -12.15 -13.81 -12.55
C MET A 18 -11.20 -13.96 -13.73
N GLU A 19 -10.10 -14.71 -13.57
CA GLU A 19 -9.16 -14.97 -14.66
C GLU A 19 -9.78 -15.86 -15.75
N LEU A 20 -10.48 -16.93 -15.37
CA LEU A 20 -11.21 -17.78 -16.32
C LEU A 20 -12.26 -16.96 -17.11
N TYR A 21 -12.95 -16.04 -16.44
CA TYR A 21 -13.90 -15.14 -17.08
C TYR A 21 -13.20 -14.15 -18.02
N SER A 22 -12.03 -13.62 -17.64
CA SER A 22 -11.21 -12.78 -18.52
C SER A 22 -10.81 -13.51 -19.82
N GLN A 23 -10.46 -14.80 -19.73
CA GLN A 23 -10.15 -15.65 -20.88
C GLN A 23 -11.37 -15.94 -21.75
N GLU A 24 -12.54 -16.12 -21.15
CA GLU A 24 -13.81 -16.23 -21.89
C GLU A 24 -14.09 -14.96 -22.70
N LEU A 25 -14.01 -13.80 -22.06
CA LEU A 25 -14.21 -12.51 -22.72
C LEU A 25 -13.17 -12.28 -23.83
N THR A 26 -11.92 -12.67 -23.60
CA THR A 26 -10.85 -12.61 -24.60
C THR A 26 -11.22 -13.38 -25.86
N ARG A 27 -11.69 -14.63 -25.71
CA ARG A 27 -12.13 -15.46 -26.85
C ARG A 27 -13.36 -14.88 -27.55
N LYS A 28 -14.32 -14.38 -26.78
CA LYS A 28 -15.58 -13.84 -27.30
C LYS A 28 -15.38 -12.56 -28.11
N HIS A 29 -14.46 -11.70 -27.67
CA HIS A 29 -14.29 -10.36 -28.24
C HIS A 29 -13.04 -10.24 -29.13
N GLY A 30 -12.18 -11.25 -29.18
CA GLY A 30 -10.97 -11.25 -30.01
C GLY A 30 -9.92 -10.21 -29.55
N MET A 31 -9.94 -9.84 -28.27
CA MET A 31 -8.99 -8.89 -27.68
C MET A 31 -8.38 -9.49 -26.43
N THR A 32 -7.10 -9.24 -26.18
CA THR A 32 -6.45 -9.65 -24.93
C THR A 32 -7.00 -8.85 -23.77
N ILE A 33 -7.62 -9.53 -22.80
CA ILE A 33 -8.04 -8.97 -21.52
C ILE A 33 -7.19 -9.65 -20.45
N ALA A 34 -6.48 -8.85 -19.65
CA ALA A 34 -5.62 -9.34 -18.58
C ALA A 34 -6.17 -8.90 -17.23
N LEU A 35 -6.12 -9.80 -16.26
CA LEU A 35 -6.51 -9.50 -14.89
C LEU A 35 -5.35 -8.82 -14.18
N ALA A 36 -5.52 -7.56 -13.80
CA ALA A 36 -4.48 -6.76 -13.15
C ALA A 36 -4.89 -6.35 -11.74
N ARG A 37 -3.91 -6.27 -10.84
CA ARG A 37 -4.10 -5.60 -9.55
C ARG A 37 -3.81 -4.13 -9.69
N THR A 38 -4.85 -3.31 -9.58
CA THR A 38 -4.69 -1.85 -9.58
C THR A 38 -3.87 -1.39 -8.36
N PRO A 39 -3.08 -0.31 -8.47
CA PRO A 39 -2.37 0.26 -7.31
C PRO A 39 -3.28 0.80 -6.19
N ALA A 40 -4.52 1.18 -6.54
CA ALA A 40 -5.62 1.50 -5.61
C ALA A 40 -5.37 2.62 -4.59
N GLU A 41 -4.46 3.57 -4.88
CA GLU A 41 -4.01 4.61 -3.94
C GLU A 41 -5.17 5.43 -3.35
N THR A 42 -6.16 5.78 -4.16
CA THR A 42 -7.35 6.52 -3.72
C THR A 42 -8.56 5.61 -3.54
N THR A 43 -8.63 4.53 -4.30
CA THR A 43 -9.77 3.60 -4.32
C THR A 43 -9.92 2.86 -2.99
N GLY A 44 -8.82 2.49 -2.33
CA GLY A 44 -8.86 1.76 -1.06
C GLY A 44 -9.63 2.48 0.05
N GLN A 45 -9.39 3.79 0.22
CA GLN A 45 -10.16 4.62 1.16
C GLN A 45 -11.57 4.87 0.63
N ARG A 46 -11.70 5.24 -0.65
CA ARG A 46 -13.00 5.60 -1.24
C ARG A 46 -14.04 4.48 -1.12
N PHE A 47 -13.64 3.24 -1.37
CA PHE A 47 -14.54 2.08 -1.24
C PHE A 47 -14.88 1.79 0.23
N ALA A 48 -13.89 1.83 1.12
CA ALA A 48 -14.15 1.67 2.56
C ALA A 48 -15.16 2.72 3.09
N VAL A 49 -15.01 3.98 2.68
CA VAL A 49 -15.96 5.05 3.04
C VAL A 49 -17.34 4.81 2.42
N ALA A 50 -17.39 4.43 1.14
CA ALA A 50 -18.66 4.18 0.45
C ALA A 50 -19.45 3.06 1.11
N ASP A 51 -18.80 1.95 1.47
CA ASP A 51 -19.46 0.81 2.11
C ASP A 51 -19.96 1.17 3.52
N LEU A 52 -19.19 1.96 4.28
CA LEU A 52 -19.65 2.48 5.57
C LEU A 52 -20.85 3.43 5.46
N LEU A 53 -21.01 4.17 4.35
CA LEU A 53 -22.18 5.03 4.14
C LEU A 53 -23.44 4.24 3.75
N ARG A 54 -23.30 2.96 3.37
CA ARG A 54 -24.40 2.11 2.91
C ARG A 54 -24.87 1.22 4.05
N ARG A 55 -26.14 1.37 4.44
CA ARG A 55 -26.75 0.58 5.53
C ARG A 55 -26.64 -0.93 5.33
N GLU A 56 -26.66 -1.39 4.08
CA GLU A 56 -26.61 -2.81 3.71
C GLU A 56 -25.21 -3.45 3.87
N PHE A 57 -24.15 -2.66 3.94
CA PHE A 57 -22.75 -3.15 4.05
C PHE A 57 -22.05 -2.65 5.30
N HIS A 58 -22.69 -1.79 6.08
CA HIS A 58 -22.05 -1.04 7.17
C HIS A 58 -21.40 -1.95 8.22
N GLU A 59 -22.10 -3.00 8.67
CA GLU A 59 -21.62 -3.87 9.73
C GLU A 59 -20.55 -4.85 9.24
N GLU A 60 -20.67 -5.33 8.01
CA GLU A 60 -19.71 -6.21 7.35
C GLU A 60 -18.40 -5.45 7.04
N ALA A 61 -18.51 -4.22 6.53
CA ALA A 61 -17.37 -3.36 6.21
C ALA A 61 -16.51 -3.10 7.45
N LYS A 62 -17.12 -2.80 8.61
CA LYS A 62 -16.40 -2.59 9.88
C LYS A 62 -15.47 -3.75 10.25
N ARG A 63 -15.80 -4.98 9.86
CA ARG A 63 -15.02 -6.17 10.22
C ARG A 63 -13.73 -6.31 9.43
N VAL A 64 -13.69 -5.76 8.21
CA VAL A 64 -12.59 -6.01 7.27
C VAL A 64 -11.79 -4.74 6.92
N ILE A 65 -12.37 -3.55 7.11
CA ILE A 65 -11.69 -2.27 6.99
C ILE A 65 -10.46 -2.23 7.91
N LYS A 66 -9.35 -1.71 7.38
CA LYS A 66 -8.11 -1.48 8.13
C LYS A 66 -7.96 0.02 8.44
N GLY A 67 -7.04 0.36 9.33
CA GLY A 67 -6.81 1.73 9.80
C GLY A 67 -7.56 2.06 11.10
N ASN A 68 -7.86 3.33 11.34
CA ASN A 68 -8.52 3.80 12.56
C ASN A 68 -10.02 3.97 12.33
N LEU A 69 -10.77 2.91 12.58
CA LEU A 69 -12.21 2.87 12.39
C LEU A 69 -12.96 3.79 13.36
N GLU A 70 -12.49 3.94 14.60
CA GLU A 70 -13.11 4.80 15.61
C GLU A 70 -13.13 6.27 15.15
N VAL A 71 -11.99 6.79 14.72
CA VAL A 71 -11.87 8.16 14.18
C VAL A 71 -12.66 8.31 12.87
N ALA A 72 -12.70 7.27 12.04
CA ALA A 72 -13.48 7.32 10.81
C ALA A 72 -14.99 7.40 11.09
N LEU A 73 -15.50 6.60 12.02
CA LEU A 73 -16.93 6.61 12.40
C LEU A 73 -17.34 7.92 13.06
N SER A 74 -16.48 8.55 13.88
CA SER A 74 -16.79 9.83 14.51
C SER A 74 -16.85 11.01 13.54
N ARG A 75 -16.36 10.86 12.31
CA ARG A 75 -16.32 11.89 11.26
C ARG A 75 -17.04 11.46 9.97
N LEU A 76 -17.73 10.32 10.02
CA LEU A 76 -18.39 9.74 8.85
C LEU A 76 -19.55 10.63 8.43
N GLY A 77 -19.51 11.10 7.18
CA GLY A 77 -20.51 12.04 6.64
C GLY A 77 -20.02 13.49 6.59
N ASP A 78 -19.10 13.88 7.48
CA ASP A 78 -18.51 15.24 7.49
C ASP A 78 -17.40 15.38 6.44
N THR A 79 -16.59 14.33 6.28
CA THR A 79 -15.51 14.28 5.30
C THR A 79 -15.41 12.88 4.70
N ARG A 80 -14.85 12.80 3.48
CA ARG A 80 -14.47 11.53 2.84
C ARG A 80 -13.01 11.17 3.04
N ASP A 81 -12.21 12.11 3.55
CA ASP A 81 -10.83 11.85 3.93
C ASP A 81 -10.78 11.31 5.36
N LEU A 82 -10.82 9.98 5.49
CA LEU A 82 -10.91 9.25 6.74
C LEU A 82 -9.75 8.25 6.85
N PRO A 83 -9.20 8.00 8.05
CA PRO A 83 -8.00 7.16 8.23
C PRO A 83 -8.29 5.65 8.13
N ILE A 84 -9.04 5.24 7.10
CA ILE A 84 -9.49 3.88 6.85
C ILE A 84 -9.25 3.48 5.41
N TYR A 85 -9.04 2.19 5.17
CA TYR A 85 -8.78 1.67 3.83
C TYR A 85 -9.03 0.17 3.74
N TYR A 86 -9.30 -0.32 2.53
CA TYR A 86 -9.13 -1.73 2.21
C TYR A 86 -7.69 -2.05 1.80
N THR A 87 -7.24 -3.26 2.13
CA THR A 87 -5.94 -3.76 1.67
C THR A 87 -5.96 -3.93 0.16
N ASN A 88 -4.88 -3.56 -0.53
CA ASN A 88 -4.84 -3.58 -2.00
C ASN A 88 -4.82 -5.00 -2.56
N GLY A 89 -5.85 -5.35 -3.34
CA GLY A 89 -5.96 -6.63 -4.05
C GLY A 89 -5.65 -7.84 -3.17
N THR A 90 -4.70 -8.66 -3.60
CA THR A 90 -4.33 -9.91 -2.93
C THR A 90 -3.20 -9.75 -1.91
N HIS A 91 -2.87 -8.53 -1.49
CA HIS A 91 -1.89 -8.32 -0.43
C HIS A 91 -2.37 -8.88 0.89
N VAL A 92 -1.44 -9.40 1.68
CA VAL A 92 -1.65 -9.49 3.12
C VAL A 92 -1.64 -8.07 3.69
N ALA A 93 -2.51 -7.77 4.67
CA ALA A 93 -2.58 -6.42 5.23
C ALA A 93 -1.18 -5.94 5.69
N PRO A 94 -0.76 -4.70 5.38
CA PRO A 94 0.58 -4.23 5.72
C PRO A 94 0.91 -4.35 7.21
N GLY A 95 -0.06 -4.04 8.08
CA GLY A 95 0.06 -4.17 9.55
C GLY A 95 -0.25 -5.56 10.11
N ALA A 96 -0.39 -6.59 9.27
CA ALA A 96 -0.61 -7.96 9.76
C ALA A 96 0.65 -8.50 10.44
N ASP A 97 0.46 -9.13 11.60
CA ASP A 97 1.53 -9.82 12.35
C ASP A 97 1.86 -11.17 11.70
N VAL A 98 2.53 -11.10 10.54
CA VAL A 98 3.02 -12.26 9.80
C VAL A 98 4.46 -12.05 9.38
N THR A 99 5.23 -13.13 9.38
CA THR A 99 6.62 -13.09 8.92
C THR A 99 6.70 -12.78 7.43
N LEU A 100 7.82 -12.20 6.96
CA LEU A 100 8.05 -11.97 5.53
C LEU A 100 7.97 -13.27 4.71
N ALA A 101 8.49 -14.37 5.26
CA ALA A 101 8.41 -15.69 4.62
C ALA A 101 6.95 -16.12 4.43
N ARG A 102 6.13 -16.02 5.50
CA ARG A 102 4.71 -16.37 5.41
C ARG A 102 3.95 -15.45 4.45
N ARG A 103 4.29 -14.15 4.42
CA ARG A 103 3.74 -13.20 3.47
C ARG A 103 4.05 -13.61 2.02
N ALA A 104 5.30 -14.02 1.74
CA ALA A 104 5.70 -14.51 0.43
C ALA A 104 4.96 -15.80 0.05
N GLU A 105 4.82 -16.76 0.97
CA GLU A 105 4.05 -18.01 0.78
C GLU A 105 2.57 -17.78 0.48
N ILE A 106 1.98 -16.70 0.98
CA ILE A 106 0.58 -16.36 0.68
C ILE A 106 0.50 -15.62 -0.67
N GLU A 107 1.29 -14.57 -0.82
CA GLU A 107 1.13 -13.64 -1.94
C GLU A 107 1.64 -14.21 -3.27
N HIS A 108 2.66 -15.08 -3.26
CA HIS A 108 3.21 -15.66 -4.51
C HIS A 108 2.19 -16.50 -5.28
N VAL A 109 1.18 -17.06 -4.61
CA VAL A 109 0.13 -17.88 -5.25
C VAL A 109 -0.72 -17.06 -6.23
N PHE A 110 -0.83 -15.75 -6.01
CA PHE A 110 -1.64 -14.87 -6.85
C PHE A 110 -0.89 -14.30 -8.06
N PHE A 111 0.44 -14.42 -8.13
CA PHE A 111 1.22 -13.90 -9.26
C PHE A 111 0.88 -14.54 -10.60
N PRO A 112 0.69 -15.87 -10.70
CA PRO A 112 0.26 -16.51 -11.95
C PRO A 112 -1.20 -16.22 -12.32
N ILE A 113 -2.03 -15.80 -11.35
CA ILE A 113 -3.47 -15.56 -11.56
C ILE A 113 -3.71 -14.12 -12.04
N VAL A 114 -2.90 -13.18 -11.58
CA VAL A 114 -3.05 -11.74 -11.87
C VAL A 114 -1.89 -11.30 -12.77
N ASP A 115 -1.90 -11.80 -14.00
CA ASP A 115 -0.81 -11.64 -14.98
C ASP A 115 -0.74 -10.24 -15.61
N GLY A 116 -1.84 -9.48 -15.56
CA GLY A 116 -1.91 -8.09 -16.02
C GLY A 116 -1.16 -7.10 -15.12
N GLY A 117 -0.65 -7.54 -13.97
CA GLY A 117 0.24 -6.76 -13.11
C GLY A 117 0.00 -7.04 -11.63
N ASN A 118 1.08 -7.40 -10.93
CA ASN A 118 1.09 -7.66 -9.49
C ASN A 118 2.45 -7.26 -8.89
N ILE A 119 2.50 -6.79 -7.63
CA ILE A 119 3.75 -6.42 -6.95
C ILE A 119 3.78 -6.94 -5.50
N PHE A 120 4.93 -7.43 -5.07
CA PHE A 120 5.22 -7.82 -3.68
C PHE A 120 6.06 -6.75 -2.99
N HIS A 121 5.62 -6.27 -1.82
CA HIS A 121 6.36 -5.25 -1.08
C HIS A 121 7.13 -5.85 0.10
N ILE A 122 8.37 -5.39 0.27
CA ILE A 122 9.26 -5.81 1.34
C ILE A 122 9.69 -4.56 2.09
N TRP A 123 9.12 -4.32 3.26
CA TRP A 123 9.46 -3.19 4.10
C TRP A 123 10.71 -3.50 4.92
N LEU A 124 11.73 -2.66 4.80
CA LEU A 124 13.00 -2.78 5.52
C LEU A 124 12.98 -1.87 6.74
N GLY A 125 13.22 -2.44 7.92
CA GLY A 125 13.36 -1.66 9.16
C GLY A 125 14.74 -1.03 9.35
N GLU A 126 15.73 -1.42 8.55
CA GLU A 126 17.10 -0.93 8.64
C GLU A 126 17.27 0.34 7.80
N ALA A 127 17.91 1.36 8.37
CA ALA A 127 18.23 2.59 7.63
C ALA A 127 19.16 2.33 6.44
N ARG A 128 20.11 1.40 6.60
CA ARG A 128 21.09 1.01 5.59
C ARG A 128 21.22 -0.52 5.52
N PRO A 129 20.38 -1.18 4.71
CA PRO A 129 20.45 -2.63 4.56
C PRO A 129 21.75 -3.07 3.89
N ASP A 130 22.31 -4.21 4.31
CA ASP A 130 23.50 -4.80 3.68
C ASP A 130 23.18 -5.23 2.23
N PRO A 131 23.92 -4.72 1.23
CA PRO A 131 23.64 -5.04 -0.18
C PRO A 131 23.72 -6.53 -0.51
N ARG A 132 24.59 -7.29 0.17
CA ARG A 132 24.71 -8.74 -0.07
C ARG A 132 23.50 -9.47 0.48
N GLY A 133 23.05 -9.13 1.70
CA GLY A 133 21.80 -9.66 2.26
C GLY A 133 20.58 -9.40 1.37
N LEU A 134 20.47 -8.19 0.80
CA LEU A 134 19.40 -7.87 -0.15
C LEU A 134 19.48 -8.73 -1.43
N MET A 135 20.67 -8.92 -1.99
CA MET A 135 20.88 -9.76 -3.16
C MET A 135 20.50 -11.22 -2.87
N ASP A 136 20.95 -11.77 -1.75
CA ASP A 136 20.65 -13.16 -1.37
C ASP A 136 19.15 -13.37 -1.16
N MET A 137 18.47 -12.41 -0.50
CA MET A 137 17.02 -12.44 -0.34
C MET A 137 16.29 -12.35 -1.69
N ALA A 138 16.70 -11.42 -2.56
CA ALA A 138 16.12 -11.28 -3.89
C ALA A 138 16.25 -12.58 -4.70
N MET A 139 17.46 -13.16 -4.72
CA MET A 139 17.73 -14.42 -5.41
C MET A 139 16.92 -15.59 -4.83
N LYS A 140 16.74 -15.62 -3.50
CA LYS A 140 15.90 -16.63 -2.86
C LYS A 140 14.45 -16.50 -3.29
N LEU A 141 13.88 -15.29 -3.26
CA LEU A 141 12.51 -15.04 -3.71
C LEU A 141 12.31 -15.48 -5.17
N CYS A 142 13.21 -15.09 -6.08
CA CYS A 142 13.14 -15.47 -7.49
C CYS A 142 13.23 -16.99 -7.73
N ARG A 143 13.97 -17.72 -6.90
CA ARG A 143 14.18 -19.17 -7.07
C ARG A 143 13.12 -20.03 -6.37
N SER A 144 12.57 -19.56 -5.25
CA SER A 144 11.68 -20.35 -4.39
C SER A 144 10.22 -19.94 -4.46
N THR A 145 9.87 -18.90 -5.22
CA THR A 145 8.50 -18.39 -5.32
C THR A 145 8.13 -18.04 -6.76
N GLN A 146 6.87 -17.70 -6.98
CA GLN A 146 6.36 -17.23 -8.28
C GLN A 146 6.31 -15.69 -8.37
N ILE A 147 6.94 -14.99 -7.42
CA ILE A 147 6.95 -13.53 -7.37
C ILE A 147 7.76 -13.00 -8.55
N GLY A 148 7.06 -12.40 -9.53
CA GLY A 148 7.68 -11.84 -10.74
C GLY A 148 8.08 -10.36 -10.62
N TYR A 149 7.53 -9.64 -9.65
CA TYR A 149 7.80 -8.21 -9.44
C TYR A 149 7.70 -7.88 -7.95
N PHE A 150 8.76 -7.29 -7.41
CA PHE A 150 8.84 -6.91 -6.00
C PHE A 150 9.66 -5.64 -5.79
N ALA A 151 9.44 -4.99 -4.64
CA ALA A 151 10.18 -3.80 -4.23
C ALA A 151 10.69 -3.92 -2.80
N PHE A 152 11.95 -3.52 -2.60
CA PHE A 152 12.47 -3.20 -1.27
C PHE A 152 12.12 -1.76 -0.93
N THR A 153 11.26 -1.59 0.06
CA THR A 153 10.80 -0.29 0.54
C THR A 153 11.58 0.10 1.78
N ARG A 154 12.20 1.28 1.75
CA ARG A 154 12.87 1.91 2.90
C ARG A 154 12.17 3.21 3.26
N ASP A 155 12.20 3.54 4.55
CA ASP A 155 11.81 4.86 5.01
C ASP A 155 12.95 5.86 4.75
N LEU A 156 12.63 6.91 4.00
CA LEU A 156 13.57 7.98 3.66
C LEU A 156 13.17 9.26 4.38
N THR A 157 14.09 9.84 5.14
CA THR A 157 13.95 11.19 5.69
C THR A 157 14.89 12.12 4.93
N VAL A 158 14.37 13.21 4.34
CA VAL A 158 15.17 14.13 3.51
C VAL A 158 15.05 15.55 4.07
N CYS A 159 16.19 16.24 4.20
CA CYS A 159 16.20 17.65 4.56
C CYS A 159 15.69 18.51 3.40
N LEU A 160 14.67 19.34 3.62
CA LEU A 160 14.14 20.23 2.57
C LEU A 160 15.11 21.35 2.14
N HIS A 161 16.11 21.68 2.97
CA HIS A 161 17.11 22.70 2.63
C HIS A 161 18.31 22.12 1.87
N GLN A 162 18.75 20.91 2.25
CA GLN A 162 19.98 20.31 1.74
C GLN A 162 19.72 19.24 0.67
N PHE A 163 18.47 18.81 0.53
CA PHE A 163 18.05 17.71 -0.35
C PHE A 163 18.88 16.43 -0.16
N SER A 164 19.39 16.23 1.06
CA SER A 164 20.18 15.08 1.46
C SER A 164 19.37 14.15 2.35
N GLU A 165 19.52 12.84 2.13
CA GLU A 165 18.98 11.80 3.01
C GLU A 165 19.61 11.90 4.40
N TRP A 166 18.80 11.79 5.44
CA TRP A 166 19.23 11.70 6.82
C TRP A 166 19.95 10.37 7.04
N ASP A 167 21.19 10.42 7.51
CA ASP A 167 22.02 9.23 7.67
C ASP A 167 21.80 8.48 8.98
N GLY A 168 20.78 8.85 9.75
CA GLY A 168 20.45 8.25 11.05
C GLY A 168 21.33 8.72 12.21
N ARG A 169 22.40 9.48 11.96
CA ARG A 169 23.26 10.02 13.03
C ARG A 169 22.66 11.33 13.52
N ARG A 170 22.44 11.46 14.83
CA ARG A 170 22.10 12.76 15.44
C ARG A 170 23.19 13.78 15.12
N ALA A 171 22.99 14.56 14.06
CA ALA A 171 23.67 15.84 13.93
C ALA A 171 23.08 16.77 15.00
N HIS A 172 23.89 17.14 15.99
CA HIS A 172 23.74 18.44 16.64
C HIS A 172 24.05 19.51 15.58
N ALA A 173 23.18 19.66 14.59
CA ALA A 173 23.24 20.80 13.69
C ALA A 173 22.56 21.96 14.44
N PRO A 174 23.26 23.06 14.75
CA PRO A 174 22.58 24.25 15.23
C PRO A 174 21.60 24.66 14.14
N VAL A 175 20.31 24.74 14.50
CA VAL A 175 19.29 25.30 13.62
C VAL A 175 19.76 26.72 13.31
N LYS A 176 20.22 26.97 12.08
CA LYS A 176 20.37 28.35 11.61
C LYS A 176 18.97 28.93 11.58
N GLU A 177 18.74 29.95 12.40
CA GLU A 177 17.51 30.72 12.35
C GLU A 177 17.29 31.17 10.90
N PRO A 178 16.08 31.02 10.35
CA PRO A 178 15.81 31.52 9.01
C PRO A 178 16.04 33.04 9.03
N GLU A 179 16.93 33.51 8.15
CA GLU A 179 17.08 34.95 7.91
C GLU A 179 15.68 35.49 7.59
N ARG A 180 15.20 36.41 8.44
CA ARG A 180 13.98 37.16 8.18
C ARG A 180 14.17 37.86 6.84
N THR A 181 13.50 37.37 5.80
CA THR A 181 13.26 38.15 4.60
C THR A 181 12.57 39.45 5.04
N GLN A 182 13.32 40.55 4.98
CA GLN A 182 12.75 41.88 5.15
C GLN A 182 11.77 42.12 3.99
N SER A 183 10.50 41.80 4.21
CA SER A 183 9.42 42.31 3.37
C SER A 183 9.21 43.78 3.75
N GLY A 184 9.90 44.66 3.04
CA GLY A 184 9.57 46.08 3.01
C GLY A 184 8.18 46.27 2.42
N ILE A 185 7.17 46.34 3.29
CA ILE A 185 5.87 46.91 2.93
C ILE A 185 5.78 48.25 3.65
N HIS A 186 6.10 49.31 2.90
CA HIS A 186 5.81 50.69 3.28
C HIS A 186 4.32 50.83 3.60
N ARG A 187 4.01 51.32 4.81
CA ARG A 187 2.74 51.98 5.09
C ARG A 187 2.78 53.41 4.53
N PRO A 188 1.68 53.89 3.94
CA PRO A 188 1.24 55.28 4.10
C PRO A 188 -0.06 55.28 4.91
N VAL A 189 -0.06 55.78 6.15
CA VAL A 189 -0.45 57.14 6.57
C VAL A 189 -1.92 57.49 6.26
N HIS A 190 -2.70 57.47 7.34
CA HIS A 190 -3.90 58.22 7.73
C HIS A 190 -4.71 59.02 6.69
N VAL A 191 -6.03 58.76 6.69
CA VAL A 191 -7.06 59.72 7.17
C VAL A 191 -7.96 58.96 8.15
#